data_AF-A0A0G1FY92-F1
#
_entry.id   AF-A0A0G1FY92-F1
#
_cell.length_a   1.000
_cell.length_b   1.000
_cell.length_c   1.000
_cell.angle_alpha   90.00
_cell.angle_beta   90.00
_cell.angle_gamma   90.00
#
_symmetry.space_group_name_H-M   'P 1'
#
loop_
_entity.id
_entity.type
_entity.pdbx_description
1 polymer ?
#
loop_
_entity_poly.entity_id
_entity_poly.type
_entity_poly.pdbx_seq_one_letter_code
_entity_poly.pdbx_strand_id
1 'polypeptide(L)'
;MPQNYKKVIFDFEALDTCPLCQGKVFISNGRIKWLKTDFWYVACPQCGLKFINPRPTLESYRDFYKNLFWEQKIRNLGFHQPGQAWQAGKYKWDNEKEWQPEPGRKIIIEKTKTVRAGTIDGPLKDNINLNSKTDILEVGCGYPVILESLKENFGCRVYAIEPSEEVWETAKKDNSPVKFIGRYAEELKELAEKNLKFDAIIFSHALENTTDPVKIIGYAKKCLRPSGLIYVQTPNLLVNDQMNPYHPFIFSGHTKASNHDQ
;
A
#
# COMPACT_ATOMS: atom_id res chain seq x y z
N MET A 1 6.45 23.91 10.28
CA MET A 1 5.54 22.73 10.16
C MET A 1 4.19 23.25 9.69
N PRO A 2 3.57 22.67 8.64
CA PRO A 2 2.21 23.04 8.26
C PRO A 2 1.25 22.91 9.44
N GLN A 3 0.21 23.73 9.45
CA GLN A 3 -0.81 23.74 10.51
C GLN A 3 -1.41 22.32 10.76
N ASN A 4 -1.46 21.47 9.73
CA ASN A 4 -2.08 20.14 9.78
C ASN A 4 -1.23 19.07 10.48
N TYR A 5 0.11 19.18 10.49
CA TYR A 5 0.99 18.20 11.15
C TYR A 5 0.81 18.17 12.69
N LYS A 6 0.36 19.29 13.28
CA LYS A 6 0.10 19.36 14.71
C LYS A 6 -1.19 18.64 15.14
N LYS A 7 -1.99 18.14 14.19
CA LYS A 7 -3.31 17.53 14.44
C LYS A 7 -3.38 16.03 14.18
N VAL A 8 -2.30 15.40 13.70
CA VAL A 8 -2.33 13.95 13.42
C VAL A 8 -2.38 13.20 14.74
N ILE A 9 -3.54 12.63 15.03
CA ILE A 9 -3.81 11.82 16.22
C ILE A 9 -4.26 10.46 15.70
N PHE A 10 -3.65 9.41 16.22
CA PHE A 10 -4.10 8.04 15.98
C PHE A 10 -4.78 7.55 17.24
N ASP A 11 -6.00 7.05 17.08
CA ASP A 11 -6.60 6.16 18.05
C ASP A 11 -6.07 4.75 17.78
N PHE A 12 -5.92 3.96 18.84
CA PHE A 12 -5.29 2.65 18.78
C PHE A 12 -6.22 1.55 19.27
N GLU A 13 -6.13 0.39 18.63
CA GLU A 13 -6.78 -0.85 19.04
C GLU A 13 -5.73 -1.95 19.25
N ALA A 14 -5.85 -2.68 20.35
CA ALA A 14 -5.02 -3.86 20.60
C ALA A 14 -5.64 -5.08 19.93
N LEU A 15 -4.80 -5.91 19.32
CA LEU A 15 -5.20 -7.21 18.78
C LEU A 15 -4.82 -8.30 19.79
N ASP A 16 -5.80 -9.15 20.13
CA ASP A 16 -5.60 -10.30 21.03
C ASP A 16 -5.11 -11.55 20.29
N THR A 17 -5.27 -11.58 18.96
CA THR A 17 -4.83 -12.67 18.09
C THR A 17 -4.05 -12.15 16.88
N CYS A 18 -3.15 -12.98 16.35
CA CYS A 18 -2.43 -12.67 15.12
C CYS A 18 -3.42 -12.54 13.96
N PRO A 19 -3.44 -11.42 13.21
CA PRO A 19 -4.43 -11.20 12.16
C PRO A 19 -4.28 -12.13 10.95
N LEU A 20 -3.17 -12.88 10.87
CA LEU A 20 -2.92 -13.82 9.79
C LEU A 20 -3.18 -15.29 10.18
N CYS A 21 -2.80 -15.71 11.39
CA CYS A 21 -2.88 -17.11 11.81
C CYS A 21 -3.65 -17.37 13.11
N GLN A 22 -4.22 -16.32 13.71
CA GLN A 22 -4.99 -16.37 14.96
C GLN A 22 -4.21 -16.83 16.21
N GLY A 23 -2.89 -17.01 16.13
CA GLY A 23 -2.03 -17.29 17.28
C GLY A 23 -2.11 -16.18 18.35
N LYS A 24 -2.07 -16.57 19.63
CA LYS A 24 -2.28 -15.67 20.79
C LYS A 24 -0.99 -15.19 21.46
N VAL A 25 0.16 -15.68 21.00
CA VAL A 25 1.47 -15.33 21.57
C VAL A 25 2.14 -14.31 20.65
N PHE A 26 2.62 -13.23 21.24
CA PHE A 26 3.34 -12.17 20.55
C PHE A 26 4.70 -11.91 21.22
N ILE A 27 5.72 -11.70 20.41
CA ILE A 27 7.07 -11.33 20.87
C ILE A 27 7.30 -9.88 20.49
N SER A 28 7.62 -9.00 21.44
CA SER A 28 7.98 -7.61 21.14
C SER A 28 9.14 -7.56 20.14
N ASN A 29 8.96 -6.79 19.07
CA ASN A 29 9.90 -6.77 17.94
C ASN A 29 10.10 -5.36 17.38
N GLY A 30 10.46 -4.43 18.27
CA GLY A 30 10.86 -3.07 17.90
C GLY A 30 9.80 -2.01 18.17
N ARG A 31 10.26 -0.77 18.12
CA ARG A 31 9.47 0.43 18.30
C ARG A 31 9.99 1.49 17.37
N ILE A 32 9.09 2.27 16.80
CA ILE A 32 9.42 3.51 16.12
C ILE A 32 8.62 4.65 16.73
N LYS A 33 9.20 5.83 16.72
CA LYS A 33 8.57 7.08 17.13
C LYS A 33 8.34 7.97 15.92
N TRP A 34 7.11 8.40 15.71
CA TRP A 34 6.79 9.40 14.71
C TRP A 34 5.99 10.54 15.33
N LEU A 35 6.45 11.77 15.11
CA LEU A 35 5.97 12.94 15.83
C LEU A 35 6.03 12.73 17.36
N LYS A 36 4.86 12.69 18.02
CA LYS A 36 4.72 12.47 19.46
C LYS A 36 4.18 11.08 19.81
N THR A 37 4.09 10.19 18.82
CA THR A 37 3.44 8.89 18.94
C THR A 37 4.44 7.75 18.77
N ASP A 38 4.36 6.76 19.64
CA ASP A 38 5.13 5.51 19.53
C ASP A 38 4.28 4.44 18.84
N PHE A 39 4.90 3.72 17.90
CA PHE A 39 4.32 2.56 17.23
C PHE A 39 5.15 1.34 17.61
N TRP A 40 4.50 0.41 18.30
CA TRP A 40 5.11 -0.82 18.78
C TRP A 40 4.85 -1.95 17.81
N TYR A 41 5.89 -2.72 17.52
CA TYR A 41 5.79 -3.89 16.69
C TYR A 41 5.92 -5.15 17.53
N VAL A 42 5.16 -6.15 17.15
CA VAL A 42 5.28 -7.51 17.67
C VAL A 42 5.46 -8.49 16.51
N ALA A 43 6.07 -9.63 16.79
CA ALA A 43 6.19 -10.75 15.87
C ALA A 43 5.38 -11.94 16.41
N CYS A 44 4.62 -12.58 15.51
CA CYS A 44 3.95 -13.83 15.81
C CYS A 44 4.93 -14.99 15.61
N PRO A 45 5.27 -15.79 16.64
CA PRO A 45 6.20 -16.91 16.51
C PRO A 45 5.63 -18.07 15.70
N GLN A 46 4.31 -18.17 15.55
CA GLN A 46 3.65 -19.26 14.82
C GLN A 46 3.73 -19.09 13.30
N CYS A 47 3.52 -17.88 12.79
CA CYS A 47 3.52 -17.62 11.35
C CYS A 47 4.62 -16.63 10.90
N GLY A 48 5.41 -16.06 11.81
CA GLY A 48 6.46 -15.11 11.46
C GLY A 48 5.98 -13.74 10.96
N LEU A 49 4.68 -13.43 11.03
CA LEU A 49 4.18 -12.09 10.73
C LEU A 49 4.68 -11.09 11.79
N LYS A 50 5.30 -10.01 11.34
CA LYS A 50 5.57 -8.83 12.16
C LYS A 50 4.47 -7.79 11.90
N PHE A 51 3.94 -7.19 12.96
CA PHE A 51 2.83 -6.24 12.83
C PHE A 51 2.79 -5.25 13.98
N ILE A 52 2.12 -4.11 13.78
CA ILE A 52 1.92 -3.10 14.82
C ILE A 52 0.87 -3.62 15.82
N ASN A 53 1.18 -3.57 17.12
CA ASN A 53 0.22 -3.86 18.19
C ASN A 53 0.54 -3.05 19.46
N PRO A 54 -0.37 -2.20 19.96
CA PRO A 54 -1.67 -1.86 19.39
C PRO A 54 -1.52 -1.08 18.08
N ARG A 55 -2.41 -1.34 17.11
CA ARG A 55 -2.40 -0.69 15.78
C ARG A 55 -3.32 0.52 15.74
N PRO A 56 -3.11 1.49 14.84
CA PRO A 56 -4.10 2.52 14.59
C PRO A 56 -5.46 1.93 14.19
N THR A 57 -6.55 2.53 14.66
CA THR A 57 -7.90 2.14 14.25
C THR A 57 -8.08 2.36 12.74
N LEU A 58 -9.04 1.64 12.15
CA LEU A 58 -9.37 1.80 10.73
C LEU A 58 -9.69 3.27 10.39
N GLU A 59 -10.45 3.97 11.23
CA GLU A 59 -10.81 5.38 11.01
C GLU A 59 -9.57 6.29 10.99
N SER A 60 -8.67 6.15 11.97
CA SER A 60 -7.45 6.92 12.00
C SER A 60 -6.52 6.61 10.81
N TYR A 61 -6.46 5.35 10.36
CA TYR A 61 -5.71 4.99 9.16
C TYR A 61 -6.31 5.62 7.90
N ARG A 62 -7.65 5.60 7.77
CA ARG A 62 -8.35 6.19 6.63
C ARG A 62 -8.11 7.68 6.54
N ASP A 63 -8.23 8.42 7.64
CA ASP A 63 -7.95 9.85 7.67
C ASP A 63 -6.49 10.15 7.28
N PHE A 64 -5.54 9.41 7.85
CA PHE A 64 -4.12 9.55 7.52
C PHE A 64 -3.84 9.33 6.03
N TYR A 65 -4.37 8.27 5.43
CA TYR A 65 -4.14 7.97 4.02
C TYR A 65 -4.87 8.94 3.09
N LYS A 66 -6.09 9.35 3.45
CA LYS A 66 -6.88 10.30 2.66
C LYS A 66 -6.21 11.66 2.57
N ASN A 67 -5.74 12.19 3.71
CA ASN A 67 -5.40 13.60 3.85
C ASN A 67 -3.90 13.89 4.03
N LEU A 68 -3.10 12.94 4.52
CA LEU A 68 -1.77 13.25 5.07
C LEU A 68 -0.62 12.43 4.48
N PHE A 69 -0.87 11.21 3.99
CA PHE A 69 0.19 10.31 3.52
C PHE A 69 1.03 10.93 2.40
N TRP A 70 0.38 11.47 1.36
CA TRP A 70 1.09 12.03 0.20
C TRP A 70 1.75 13.37 0.51
N GLU A 71 1.18 14.21 1.37
CA GLU A 71 1.85 15.42 1.85
C GLU A 71 3.22 15.09 2.49
N GLN A 72 3.31 13.98 3.23
CA GLN A 72 4.56 13.53 3.84
C GLN A 72 5.53 12.92 2.84
N LYS A 73 5.02 12.10 1.91
CA LYS A 73 5.84 11.46 0.89
C LYS A 73 6.44 12.48 -0.07
N ILE A 74 5.63 13.41 -0.60
CA ILE A 74 6.03 14.45 -1.56
C ILE A 74 7.13 15.34 -1.01
N ARG A 75 6.98 15.75 0.25
CA ARG A 75 7.99 16.57 0.94
C ARG A 75 9.24 15.80 1.32
N ASN A 76 9.32 14.51 1.00
CA ASN A 76 10.38 13.62 1.45
C ASN A 76 10.69 13.76 2.95
N LEU A 77 9.67 14.07 3.76
CA LEU A 77 9.85 14.39 5.18
C LEU A 77 10.16 13.17 6.01
N GLY A 78 10.13 11.97 5.41
CA GLY A 78 10.65 10.72 5.93
C GLY A 78 10.07 10.30 7.28
N PHE A 79 9.75 9.02 7.43
CA PHE A 79 9.58 8.44 8.76
C PHE A 79 10.98 8.13 9.28
N HIS A 80 11.66 9.17 9.76
CA HIS A 80 13.06 9.08 10.17
C HIS A 80 13.21 8.25 11.45
N GLN A 81 13.95 7.15 11.35
CA GLN A 81 14.40 6.34 12.50
C GLN A 81 15.89 6.00 12.34
N PRO A 82 16.74 6.29 13.35
CA PRO A 82 18.09 5.74 13.45
C PRO A 82 18.11 4.21 13.26
N GLY A 83 18.98 3.69 12.38
CA GLY A 83 19.21 2.26 12.21
C GLY A 83 18.38 1.54 11.13
N GLN A 84 17.53 2.24 10.38
CA GLN A 84 16.81 1.64 9.23
C GLN A 84 17.62 1.72 7.92
N ALA A 85 17.36 0.79 6.98
CA ALA A 85 18.06 0.66 5.70
C ALA A 85 18.11 1.94 4.84
N TRP A 86 17.20 2.89 5.10
CA TRP A 86 17.13 4.21 4.45
C TRP A 86 18.35 5.11 4.75
N GLN A 87 19.18 4.75 5.73
CA GLN A 87 20.36 5.50 6.14
C GLN A 87 21.61 5.23 5.28
N ALA A 88 21.53 4.36 4.26
CA ALA A 88 22.66 4.00 3.39
C ALA A 88 23.04 5.07 2.34
N GLY A 89 22.80 6.36 2.59
CA GLY A 89 23.26 7.47 1.73
C GLY A 89 22.61 7.60 0.35
N LYS A 90 21.59 6.80 0.02
CA LYS A 90 20.91 6.81 -1.30
C LYS A 90 19.79 7.85 -1.45
N TYR A 91 19.39 8.52 -0.37
CA TYR A 91 18.25 9.44 -0.36
C TYR A 91 18.72 10.88 -0.13
N LYS A 92 18.43 11.79 -1.08
CA LYS A 92 18.56 13.24 -0.89
C LYS A 92 17.30 13.75 -0.21
N TRP A 93 17.42 14.19 1.03
CA TRP A 93 16.31 14.66 1.85
C TRP A 93 15.97 16.12 1.52
N ASP A 94 14.68 16.41 1.48
CA ASP A 94 14.21 17.78 1.38
C ASP A 94 14.39 18.46 2.74
N ASN A 95 15.38 19.34 2.81
CA ASN A 95 15.66 20.18 3.97
C ASN A 95 15.13 21.61 3.77
N GLU A 96 14.30 21.84 2.75
CA GLU A 96 13.83 23.18 2.41
C GLU A 96 12.79 23.70 3.41
N LYS A 97 12.85 25.01 3.64
CA LYS A 97 11.97 25.71 4.59
C LYS A 97 10.56 25.92 4.01
N GLU A 98 10.42 25.91 2.69
CA GLU A 98 9.17 26.15 1.96
C GLU A 98 8.67 24.89 1.27
N TRP A 99 7.36 24.64 1.33
CA TRP A 99 6.76 23.44 0.75
C TRP A 99 6.40 23.70 -0.72
N GLN A 100 7.05 22.98 -1.64
CA GLN A 100 6.72 22.99 -3.07
C GLN A 100 6.20 21.60 -3.51
N PRO A 101 4.87 21.38 -3.58
CA PRO A 101 4.32 20.05 -3.84
C PRO A 101 4.56 19.55 -5.27
N GLU A 102 4.53 20.42 -6.27
CA GLU A 102 4.63 20.02 -7.69
C GLU A 102 5.99 19.38 -8.06
N PRO A 103 7.17 19.95 -7.69
CA PRO A 103 8.45 19.30 -7.93
C PRO A 103 8.60 17.95 -7.21
N GLY A 104 8.20 17.88 -5.93
CA GLY A 104 8.27 16.64 -5.15
C GLY A 104 7.39 15.53 -5.72
N ARG A 105 6.20 15.90 -6.20
CA ARG A 105 5.28 14.99 -6.91
C ARG A 105 5.94 14.39 -8.15
N LYS A 106 6.53 15.24 -9.00
CA LYS A 106 7.24 14.79 -10.22
C LYS A 106 8.35 13.80 -9.89
N ILE A 107 9.17 14.08 -8.88
CA ILE A 107 10.25 13.18 -8.44
C ILE A 107 9.70 11.81 -8.05
N ILE A 108 8.59 11.75 -7.29
CA ILE A 108 8.01 10.47 -6.88
C ILE A 108 7.42 9.72 -8.07
N ILE A 109 6.72 10.42 -8.95
CA ILE A 109 6.16 9.83 -10.18
C ILE A 109 7.29 9.24 -11.04
N GLU A 110 8.37 9.97 -11.29
CA GLU A 110 9.52 9.53 -12.07
C GLU A 110 10.25 8.34 -11.42
N LYS A 111 10.46 8.40 -10.11
CA LYS A 111 11.03 7.28 -9.35
C LYS A 111 10.15 6.03 -9.48
N THR A 112 8.83 6.20 -9.35
CA THR A 112 7.87 5.10 -9.44
C THR A 112 7.85 4.52 -10.85
N LYS A 113 7.91 5.36 -11.89
CA LYS A 113 8.03 4.94 -13.30
C LYS A 113 9.27 4.07 -13.51
N THR A 114 10.41 4.52 -13.02
CA THR A 114 11.70 3.82 -13.20
C THR A 114 11.76 2.48 -12.45
N VAL A 115 11.20 2.41 -11.24
CA VAL A 115 11.32 1.23 -10.37
C VAL A 115 10.21 0.20 -10.62
N ARG A 116 8.96 0.64 -10.81
CA ARG A 116 7.80 -0.25 -10.71
C ARG A 116 7.22 -0.67 -12.05
N ALA A 117 7.13 0.23 -13.03
CA ALA A 117 6.50 -0.08 -14.32
C ALA A 117 7.17 -1.29 -15.00
N GLY A 118 8.50 -1.27 -15.13
CA GLY A 118 9.24 -2.38 -15.73
C GLY A 118 9.20 -3.69 -14.92
N THR A 119 9.10 -3.60 -13.59
CA THR A 119 9.13 -4.77 -12.69
C THR A 119 7.82 -5.56 -12.72
N ILE A 120 6.68 -4.88 -12.92
CA ILE A 120 5.35 -5.48 -12.87
C ILE A 120 4.89 -5.94 -14.25
N ASP A 121 5.27 -5.23 -15.32
CA ASP A 121 4.87 -5.56 -16.69
C ASP A 121 5.28 -6.98 -17.10
N GLY A 122 6.48 -7.42 -16.73
CA GLY A 122 7.00 -8.77 -17.07
C GLY A 122 6.13 -9.90 -16.52
N PRO A 123 5.99 -10.02 -15.18
CA PRO A 123 5.12 -11.03 -14.57
C PRO A 123 3.68 -11.02 -15.10
N LEU A 124 3.11 -9.85 -15.41
CA LEU A 124 1.77 -9.77 -15.98
C LEU A 124 1.72 -10.32 -17.41
N LYS A 125 2.66 -9.95 -18.29
CA LYS A 125 2.73 -10.44 -19.67
C LYS A 125 2.96 -11.94 -19.77
N ASP A 126 3.77 -12.48 -18.86
CA ASP A 126 4.11 -13.91 -18.86
C ASP A 126 2.89 -14.79 -18.53
N ASN A 127 1.84 -14.21 -17.91
CA ASN A 127 0.67 -14.93 -17.43
C ASN A 127 -0.64 -14.49 -18.11
N ILE A 128 -0.71 -13.28 -18.67
CA ILE A 128 -1.90 -12.71 -19.28
C ILE A 128 -1.54 -12.07 -20.62
N ASN A 129 -2.33 -12.36 -21.66
CA ASN A 129 -2.22 -11.66 -22.94
C ASN A 129 -2.76 -10.23 -22.83
N LEU A 130 -1.90 -9.29 -22.43
CA LEU A 130 -2.24 -7.88 -22.24
C LEU A 130 -2.64 -7.22 -23.56
N ASN A 131 -3.86 -6.72 -23.64
CA ASN A 131 -4.38 -5.99 -24.80
C ASN A 131 -5.53 -5.04 -24.40
N SER A 132 -6.14 -4.39 -25.39
CA SER A 132 -7.24 -3.42 -25.18
C SER A 132 -8.54 -3.98 -24.58
N LYS A 133 -8.68 -5.30 -24.46
CA LYS A 133 -9.80 -5.97 -23.79
C LYS A 133 -9.48 -6.41 -22.37
N THR A 134 -8.23 -6.25 -21.93
CA THR A 134 -7.76 -6.67 -20.61
C THR A 134 -8.12 -5.64 -19.55
N ASP A 135 -8.80 -6.05 -18.49
CA ASP A 135 -9.17 -5.24 -17.34
C ASP A 135 -8.19 -5.44 -16.19
N ILE A 136 -7.53 -4.37 -15.76
CA ILE A 136 -6.54 -4.39 -14.69
C ILE A 136 -6.99 -3.45 -13.58
N LEU A 137 -7.07 -3.97 -12.35
CA LEU A 137 -7.32 -3.20 -11.14
C LEU A 137 -6.03 -3.07 -10.34
N GLU A 138 -5.65 -1.86 -9.94
CA GLU A 138 -4.65 -1.64 -8.89
C GLU A 138 -5.32 -1.12 -7.62
N VAL A 139 -5.02 -1.77 -6.48
CA VAL A 139 -5.55 -1.40 -5.16
C VAL A 139 -4.46 -0.68 -4.38
N GLY A 140 -4.74 0.55 -3.94
CA GLY A 140 -3.76 1.46 -3.36
C GLY A 140 -2.75 1.94 -4.40
N CYS A 141 -3.22 2.42 -5.55
CA CYS A 141 -2.35 2.72 -6.69
C CYS A 141 -1.41 3.90 -6.45
N GLY A 142 -1.70 4.77 -5.47
CA GLY A 142 -1.00 6.05 -5.36
C GLY A 142 -1.15 6.84 -6.65
N TYR A 143 -0.11 7.58 -7.05
CA TYR A 143 -0.09 8.08 -8.42
C TYR A 143 -0.11 6.91 -9.42
N PRO A 144 -1.04 6.90 -10.40
CA PRO A 144 -1.42 5.71 -11.16
C PRO A 144 -0.42 5.32 -12.27
N VAL A 145 0.87 5.39 -11.95
CA VAL A 145 2.00 5.20 -12.87
C VAL A 145 2.01 3.82 -13.51
N ILE A 146 1.73 2.77 -12.75
CA ILE A 146 1.72 1.39 -13.25
C ILE A 146 0.57 1.21 -14.24
N LEU A 147 -0.63 1.67 -13.87
CA LEU A 147 -1.81 1.62 -14.71
C LEU A 147 -1.65 2.46 -16.00
N GLU A 148 -1.07 3.65 -15.93
CA GLU A 148 -0.80 4.47 -17.11
C GLU A 148 0.20 3.78 -18.05
N SER A 149 1.27 3.17 -17.52
CA SER A 149 2.20 2.36 -18.31
C SER A 149 1.51 1.19 -19.01
N LEU A 150 0.64 0.46 -18.30
CA LEU A 150 -0.11 -0.67 -18.88
C LEU A 150 -1.11 -0.22 -19.96
N LYS A 151 -1.69 0.97 -19.79
CA LYS A 151 -2.55 1.60 -20.79
C LYS A 151 -1.77 1.99 -22.03
N GLU A 152 -0.64 2.67 -21.87
CA GLU A 152 0.20 3.18 -22.95
C GLU A 152 0.83 2.04 -23.76
N ASN A 153 1.40 1.04 -23.08
CA ASN A 153 2.16 -0.02 -23.72
C ASN A 153 1.29 -1.14 -24.32
N PHE A 154 0.10 -1.40 -23.76
CA PHE A 154 -0.75 -2.54 -24.17
C PHE A 154 -2.21 -2.18 -24.48
N GLY A 155 -2.62 -0.93 -24.24
CA GLY A 155 -3.99 -0.48 -24.47
C GLY A 155 -5.00 -0.91 -23.41
N CYS A 156 -4.58 -1.56 -22.30
CA CYS A 156 -5.43 -2.15 -21.28
C CYS A 156 -6.52 -1.20 -20.75
N ARG A 157 -7.62 -1.73 -20.23
CA ARG A 157 -8.60 -0.95 -19.46
C ARG A 157 -8.18 -0.98 -17.99
N VAL A 158 -7.97 0.20 -17.42
CA VAL A 158 -7.25 0.35 -16.15
C VAL A 158 -8.11 1.03 -15.10
N TYR A 159 -8.13 0.42 -13.92
CA TYR A 159 -9.01 0.76 -12.81
C TYR A 159 -8.20 0.92 -11.53
N ALA A 160 -8.61 1.86 -10.67
CA ALA A 160 -7.89 2.17 -9.45
C ALA A 160 -8.82 2.21 -8.22
N ILE A 161 -8.30 1.74 -7.09
CA ILE A 161 -8.78 2.07 -5.74
C ILE A 161 -7.68 2.87 -5.06
N GLU A 162 -8.00 4.07 -4.57
CA GLU A 162 -7.02 4.94 -3.90
C GLU A 162 -7.72 5.88 -2.91
N PRO A 163 -7.27 5.96 -1.65
CA PRO A 163 -7.93 6.79 -0.66
C PRO A 163 -7.57 8.28 -0.74
N SER A 164 -6.40 8.65 -1.26
CA SER A 164 -5.87 10.01 -1.13
C SER A 164 -6.54 11.04 -2.02
N GLU A 165 -7.02 12.13 -1.42
CA GLU A 165 -7.67 13.21 -2.19
C GLU A 165 -6.67 13.93 -3.12
N GLU A 166 -5.44 14.14 -2.65
CA GLU A 166 -4.31 14.68 -3.44
C GLU A 166 -4.12 13.91 -4.75
N VAL A 167 -4.21 12.58 -4.72
CA VAL A 167 -4.05 11.75 -5.92
C VAL A 167 -5.24 11.89 -6.86
N TRP A 168 -6.47 11.88 -6.34
CA TRP A 168 -7.67 12.06 -7.16
C TRP A 168 -7.71 13.43 -7.85
N GLU A 169 -7.36 14.48 -7.11
CA GLU A 169 -7.27 15.84 -7.64
C GLU A 169 -6.19 15.94 -8.73
N THR A 170 -5.02 15.37 -8.48
CA THR A 170 -3.93 15.32 -9.47
C THR A 170 -4.34 14.55 -10.72
N ALA A 171 -4.88 13.35 -10.57
CA ALA A 171 -5.29 12.51 -11.70
C ALA A 171 -6.37 13.19 -12.54
N LYS A 172 -7.30 13.92 -11.91
CA LYS A 172 -8.30 14.71 -12.61
C LYS A 172 -7.67 15.90 -13.35
N LYS A 173 -6.77 16.64 -12.71
CA LYS A 173 -6.05 17.78 -13.31
C LYS A 173 -5.24 17.35 -14.53
N ASP A 174 -4.60 16.20 -14.45
CA ASP A 174 -3.72 15.66 -15.50
C ASP A 174 -4.49 14.89 -16.59
N ASN A 175 -5.82 14.82 -16.50
CA ASN A 175 -6.68 14.03 -17.39
C ASN A 175 -6.22 12.56 -17.50
N SER A 176 -5.86 11.96 -16.36
CA SER A 176 -5.40 10.57 -16.31
C SER A 176 -6.43 9.63 -16.97
N PRO A 177 -6.00 8.67 -17.80
CA PRO A 177 -6.90 7.72 -18.45
C PRO A 177 -7.44 6.64 -17.48
N VAL A 178 -7.01 6.67 -16.21
CA VAL A 178 -7.35 5.66 -15.21
C VAL A 178 -8.73 5.89 -14.62
N LYS A 179 -9.54 4.82 -14.57
CA LYS A 179 -10.86 4.87 -13.96
C LYS A 179 -10.77 4.54 -12.47
N PHE A 180 -10.85 5.56 -11.63
CA PHE A 180 -10.94 5.33 -10.19
C PHE A 180 -12.35 4.87 -9.81
N ILE A 181 -12.45 3.73 -9.11
CA ILE A 181 -13.71 3.03 -8.82
C ILE A 181 -13.98 2.76 -7.34
N GLY A 182 -13.07 3.16 -6.45
CA GLY A 182 -13.24 3.05 -5.00
C GLY A 182 -12.17 3.82 -4.24
N ARG A 183 -12.38 4.04 -2.94
CA ARG A 183 -11.41 4.73 -2.08
C ARG A 183 -10.57 3.75 -1.28
N TYR A 184 -11.16 2.73 -0.69
CA TYR A 184 -10.46 1.83 0.22
C TYR A 184 -10.46 0.38 -0.26
N ALA A 185 -9.44 -0.40 0.13
CA ALA A 185 -9.32 -1.80 -0.27
C ALA A 185 -10.53 -2.64 0.18
N GLU A 186 -11.14 -2.31 1.32
CA GLU A 186 -12.35 -2.99 1.80
C GLU A 186 -13.52 -2.90 0.80
N GLU A 187 -13.53 -1.89 -0.08
CA GLU A 187 -14.56 -1.72 -1.11
C GLU A 187 -14.55 -2.81 -2.19
N LEU A 188 -13.51 -3.65 -2.22
CA LEU A 188 -13.50 -4.87 -3.04
C LEU A 188 -14.68 -5.78 -2.73
N LYS A 189 -15.22 -5.77 -1.50
CA LYS A 189 -16.41 -6.54 -1.14
C LYS A 189 -17.62 -6.11 -1.97
N GLU A 190 -17.89 -4.82 -2.06
CA GLU A 190 -18.98 -4.25 -2.85
C GLU A 190 -18.76 -4.46 -4.35
N LEU A 191 -17.50 -4.36 -4.82
CA LEU A 191 -17.18 -4.67 -6.21
C LEU A 191 -17.46 -6.14 -6.55
N ALA A 192 -17.13 -7.06 -5.64
CA ALA A 192 -17.42 -8.48 -5.77
C ALA A 192 -18.93 -8.75 -5.78
N GLU A 193 -19.69 -8.10 -4.89
CA GLU A 193 -21.16 -8.21 -4.83
C GLU A 193 -21.83 -7.67 -6.10
N LYS A 194 -21.25 -6.64 -6.73
CA LYS A 194 -21.67 -6.13 -8.04
C LYS A 194 -21.15 -6.96 -9.23
N ASN A 195 -20.45 -8.06 -8.96
CA ASN A 195 -19.87 -8.96 -9.96
C ASN A 195 -18.93 -8.27 -10.97
N LEU A 196 -18.17 -7.24 -10.53
CA LEU A 196 -17.08 -6.70 -11.34
C LEU A 196 -15.93 -7.71 -11.39
N LYS A 197 -15.34 -7.88 -12.57
CA LYS A 197 -14.31 -8.89 -12.83
C LYS A 197 -13.13 -8.31 -13.59
N PHE A 198 -11.93 -8.64 -13.14
CA PHE A 198 -10.66 -8.18 -13.71
C PHE A 198 -9.81 -9.38 -14.15
N ASP A 199 -9.00 -9.18 -15.20
CA ASP A 199 -8.00 -10.17 -15.62
C ASP A 199 -6.78 -10.13 -14.68
N ALA A 200 -6.43 -8.96 -14.16
CA ALA A 200 -5.39 -8.80 -13.14
C ALA A 200 -5.82 -7.87 -12.01
N ILE A 201 -5.41 -8.21 -10.78
CA ILE A 201 -5.51 -7.33 -9.60
C ILE A 201 -4.13 -7.17 -8.99
N ILE A 202 -3.69 -5.93 -8.84
CA ILE A 202 -2.34 -5.56 -8.40
C ILE A 202 -2.40 -4.93 -7.01
N PHE A 203 -1.54 -5.41 -6.11
CA PHE A 203 -1.21 -4.77 -4.84
C PHE A 203 0.30 -4.46 -4.83
N SER A 204 0.70 -3.23 -5.22
CA SER A 204 2.10 -2.79 -5.15
C SER A 204 2.31 -1.94 -3.89
N HIS A 205 2.88 -2.54 -2.85
CA HIS A 205 3.10 -1.94 -1.55
C HIS A 205 1.84 -1.36 -0.88
N ALA A 206 0.72 -2.08 -1.06
CA ALA A 206 -0.59 -1.67 -0.58
C ALA A 206 -1.22 -2.68 0.38
N LEU A 207 -1.05 -3.99 0.14
CA LEU A 207 -1.71 -5.04 0.94
C LEU A 207 -1.28 -5.00 2.40
N GLU A 208 0.00 -4.72 2.64
CA GLU A 208 0.60 -4.60 3.98
C GLU A 208 0.09 -3.40 4.77
N ASN A 209 -0.64 -2.50 4.12
CA ASN A 209 -1.23 -1.30 4.71
C ASN A 209 -2.72 -1.42 5.00
N THR A 210 -3.33 -2.54 4.61
CA THR A 210 -4.75 -2.82 4.89
C THR A 210 -4.94 -3.24 6.34
N THR A 211 -6.18 -3.24 6.83
CA THR A 211 -6.46 -3.71 8.21
C THR A 211 -6.61 -5.23 8.32
N ASP A 212 -6.98 -5.90 7.23
CA ASP A 212 -7.17 -7.36 7.20
C ASP A 212 -6.75 -7.92 5.83
N PRO A 213 -5.44 -8.19 5.63
CA PRO A 213 -4.91 -8.60 4.33
C PRO A 213 -5.51 -9.92 3.84
N VAL A 214 -5.92 -10.81 4.75
CA VAL A 214 -6.54 -12.10 4.40
C VAL A 214 -7.93 -11.87 3.81
N LYS A 215 -8.77 -11.07 4.47
CA LYS A 215 -10.10 -10.72 3.92
C LYS A 215 -9.99 -9.97 2.60
N ILE A 216 -9.07 -9.02 2.49
CA ILE A 216 -8.85 -8.24 1.25
C ILE A 216 -8.48 -9.15 0.08
N ILE A 217 -7.56 -10.10 0.27
CA ILE A 217 -7.25 -11.09 -0.77
C ILE A 217 -8.45 -11.98 -1.09
N GLY A 218 -9.25 -12.35 -0.08
CA GLY A 218 -10.50 -13.07 -0.27
C GLY A 218 -11.49 -12.33 -1.18
N TYR A 219 -11.67 -11.02 -0.99
CA TYR A 219 -12.50 -10.19 -1.86
C TYR A 219 -11.88 -10.01 -3.25
N ALA A 220 -10.58 -9.77 -3.34
CA ALA A 220 -9.87 -9.68 -4.63
C ALA A 220 -10.05 -10.95 -5.47
N LYS A 221 -9.93 -12.14 -4.87
CA LYS A 221 -10.21 -13.42 -5.56
C LYS A 221 -11.63 -13.48 -6.13
N LYS A 222 -12.62 -12.95 -5.40
CA LYS A 222 -14.01 -12.87 -5.90
C LYS A 222 -14.17 -11.86 -7.03
N CYS A 223 -13.30 -10.88 -7.18
CA CYS A 223 -13.25 -9.95 -8.31
C CYS A 223 -12.42 -10.46 -9.49
N LEU A 224 -11.88 -11.68 -9.43
CA LEU A 224 -11.00 -12.21 -10.48
C LEU A 224 -11.80 -12.99 -11.54
N ARG A 225 -11.42 -12.84 -12.81
CA ARG A 225 -11.89 -13.70 -13.90
C ARG A 225 -11.31 -15.11 -13.80
N PRO A 226 -11.93 -16.12 -14.45
CA PRO A 226 -11.26 -17.40 -14.68
C PRO A 226 -9.89 -17.16 -15.32
N SER A 227 -8.85 -17.81 -14.79
CA SER A 227 -7.44 -17.65 -15.21
C SER A 227 -6.85 -16.25 -15.00
N GLY A 228 -7.51 -15.37 -14.25
CA GLY A 228 -6.92 -14.08 -13.87
C GLY A 228 -5.81 -14.23 -12.84
N LEU A 229 -5.04 -13.17 -12.65
CA LEU A 229 -3.88 -13.12 -11.75
C LEU A 229 -4.06 -12.09 -10.63
N ILE A 230 -3.66 -12.45 -9.41
CA ILE A 230 -3.41 -11.46 -8.35
C ILE A 230 -1.90 -11.30 -8.19
N TYR A 231 -1.41 -10.10 -8.43
CA TYR A 231 -0.01 -9.74 -8.21
C TYR A 231 0.13 -9.01 -6.87
N VAL A 232 1.04 -9.46 -6.02
CA VAL A 232 1.32 -8.84 -4.72
C VAL A 232 2.82 -8.57 -4.61
N GLN A 233 3.17 -7.31 -4.38
CA GLN A 233 4.52 -6.88 -4.05
C GLN A 233 4.50 -6.17 -2.70
N THR A 234 5.18 -6.73 -1.71
CA THR A 234 5.32 -6.16 -0.36
C THR A 234 6.78 -6.20 0.08
N PRO A 235 7.17 -5.42 1.10
CA PRO A 235 8.46 -5.59 1.76
C PRO A 235 8.62 -7.01 2.32
N ASN A 236 9.87 -7.48 2.38
CA ASN A 236 10.24 -8.74 3.01
C ASN A 236 11.09 -8.44 4.25
N LEU A 237 10.58 -8.81 5.42
CA LEU A 237 11.20 -8.62 6.73
C LEU A 237 12.65 -9.08 6.79
N LEU A 238 12.99 -10.17 6.10
CA LEU A 238 14.35 -10.75 6.13
C LEU A 238 15.38 -9.90 5.37
N VAL A 239 14.92 -9.05 4.45
CA VAL A 239 15.77 -8.20 3.61
C VAL A 239 15.66 -6.74 4.05
N ASN A 240 14.47 -6.31 4.46
CA ASN A 240 14.18 -4.94 4.85
C ASN A 240 13.08 -4.90 5.91
N ASP A 241 13.48 -4.63 7.15
CA ASP A 241 12.55 -4.39 8.26
C ASP A 241 11.94 -2.98 8.17
N GLN A 242 10.89 -2.87 7.36
CA GLN A 242 10.26 -1.60 6.99
C GLN A 242 9.26 -1.08 8.04
N MET A 243 9.70 -0.99 9.30
CA MET A 243 8.88 -0.39 10.37
C MET A 243 8.57 1.07 10.06
N ASN A 244 7.30 1.40 9.92
CA ASN A 244 6.83 2.78 9.75
C ASN A 244 5.34 2.89 10.21
N PRO A 245 4.85 4.05 10.69
CA PRO A 245 3.45 4.25 11.07
C PRO A 245 2.40 3.74 10.07
N TYR A 246 2.70 3.75 8.77
CA TYR A 246 1.77 3.32 7.73
C TYR A 246 1.99 1.90 7.20
N HIS A 247 2.94 1.13 7.76
CA HIS A 247 3.14 -0.30 7.44
C HIS A 247 2.72 -1.16 8.64
N PRO A 248 1.40 -1.34 8.89
CA PRO A 248 0.90 -2.16 9.99
C PRO A 248 1.35 -3.61 9.90
N PHE A 249 1.67 -4.11 8.70
CA PHE A 249 2.15 -5.48 8.47
C PHE A 249 3.52 -5.48 7.79
N ILE A 250 4.40 -6.38 8.22
CA ILE A 250 5.67 -6.67 7.55
C ILE A 250 5.75 -8.19 7.38
N PHE A 251 5.62 -8.63 6.13
CA PHE A 251 5.63 -10.04 5.75
C PHE A 251 7.06 -10.57 5.64
N SER A 252 7.24 -11.88 5.74
CA SER A 252 8.49 -12.59 5.48
C SER A 252 8.24 -13.75 4.50
N GLY A 253 9.31 -14.33 3.94
CA GLY A 253 9.20 -15.56 3.13
C GLY A 253 8.65 -16.77 3.90
N HIS A 254 8.63 -16.71 5.23
CA HIS A 254 8.05 -17.75 6.09
C HIS A 254 6.63 -17.42 6.54
N THR A 255 6.10 -16.27 6.12
CA THR A 255 4.77 -15.83 6.53
C THR A 255 3.69 -16.64 5.85
N LYS A 256 3.04 -17.50 6.64
CA LYS A 256 2.00 -18.42 6.17
C LYS A 256 0.67 -18.05 6.81
N ALA A 257 -0.34 -17.78 5.99
CA ALA A 257 -1.72 -17.84 6.44
C ALA A 257 -2.00 -19.28 6.89
N SER A 258 -2.58 -19.46 8.07
CA SER A 258 -3.17 -20.75 8.43
C SER A 258 -4.40 -20.96 7.54
N ASN A 259 -4.50 -22.11 6.87
CA ASN A 259 -5.75 -22.55 6.26
C ASN A 259 -6.75 -22.86 7.37
N HIS A 260 -7.37 -21.83 7.91
CA HIS A 260 -8.61 -21.94 8.65
C HIS A 260 -9.72 -21.51 7.70
N ASP A 261 -9.93 -22.37 6.70
CA ASP A 261 -11.23 -22.85 6.23
C ASP A 261 -11.07 -23.47 4.84
N GLN A 262 -11.54 -24.72 4.76
CA GLN A 262 -11.81 -25.48 3.54
C GLN A 262 -12.93 -24.82 2.74
#